data_AF-A0A940UHM3-F1
#
_entry.id   AF-A0A940UHM3-F1
#
_cell.length_a   1.000
_cell.length_b   1.000
_cell.length_c   1.000
_cell.angle_alpha   90.00
_cell.angle_beta   90.00
_cell.angle_gamma   90.00
#
_symmetry.space_group_name_H-M   'P 1'
#
loop_
_entity.id
_entity.type
_entity.pdbx_description
1 polymer ?
#
loop_
_entity_poly.entity_id
_entity_poly.type
_entity_poly.pdbx_seq_one_letter_code
_entity_poly.pdbx_strand_id
1 'polypeptide(L)' 'MSVVAALIVKLGQLVSYLLSIYTWVVIINAFLSWIRPDPYNPIVRFISRLVDPVTYRISNLIPT' A
#
# COMPACT_ATOMS: atom_id res chain seq x y z
N MET A 1 -12.38 4.20 -33.43
CA MET A 1 -12.65 4.16 -31.97
C MET A 1 -12.71 5.59 -31.46
N SER A 2 -13.70 5.95 -30.65
CA SER A 2 -13.85 7.32 -30.16
C SER A 2 -12.77 7.66 -29.12
N VAL A 3 -12.21 8.86 -29.20
CA VAL A 3 -11.18 9.35 -28.25
C VAL A 3 -11.71 9.30 -26.81
N VAL A 4 -13.00 9.60 -26.62
CA VAL A 4 -13.70 9.51 -25.33
C VAL A 4 -13.66 8.09 -24.76
N ALA A 5 -13.93 7.07 -25.58
CA ALA A 5 -13.87 5.68 -25.14
C ALA A 5 -12.44 5.26 -24.76
N ALA A 6 -11.44 5.71 -25.53
CA ALA A 6 -10.04 5.46 -25.20
C ALA A 6 -9.64 6.08 -23.85
N LEU A 7 -10.11 7.30 -23.55
CA LEU A 7 -9.83 7.97 -22.28
C LEU A 7 -10.41 7.22 -21.08
N ILE A 8 -11.66 6.75 -21.19
CA ILE A 8 -12.33 5.99 -20.11
C ILE A 8 -11.58 4.69 -19.82
N VAL A 9 -11.19 3.96 -20.86
CA VAL A 9 -10.43 2.71 -20.71
C VAL A 9 -9.05 2.97 -20.09
N LYS A 10 -8.36 4.03 -20.51
CA LYS A 10 -7.04 4.40 -19.95
C LYS A 10 -7.13 4.81 -18.48
N LEU A 11 -8.17 5.54 -18.09
CA LEU A 11 -8.42 5.88 -16.68
C LEU A 11 -8.73 4.64 -15.83
N GLY A 12 -9.57 3.73 -16.34
CA GLY A 12 -9.85 2.46 -15.66
C GLY A 12 -8.59 1.61 -15.48
N GLN A 13 -7.73 1.55 -16.50
CA GLN A 13 -6.43 0.87 -16.43
C GLN A 13 -5.52 1.50 -15.39
N LEU A 14 -5.44 2.83 -15.31
CA LEU A 14 -4.64 3.54 -14.31
C LEU A 14 -5.07 3.16 -12.88
N VAL A 15 -6.38 3.14 -12.62
CA VAL A 15 -6.91 2.72 -11.31
C VAL A 15 -6.57 1.27 -11.01
N SER A 16 -6.71 0.37 -11.98
CA SER A 16 -6.35 -1.05 -11.83
C SER A 16 -4.86 -1.23 -11.49
N TYR A 17 -3.97 -0.47 -12.12
CA TYR A 17 -2.54 -0.47 -11.79
C TYR A 17 -2.28 0.05 -10.38
N LEU A 18 -2.92 1.16 -9.98
CA LEU A 18 -2.78 1.69 -8.62
C LEU A 18 -3.23 0.67 -7.56
N LEU A 19 -4.34 -0.04 -7.80
CA LEU A 19 -4.84 -1.08 -6.92
C LEU A 19 -3.87 -2.28 -6.83
N SER A 20 -3.29 -2.67 -7.96
CA SER A 20 -2.29 -3.73 -8.02
C SER A 20 -1.03 -3.35 -7.24
N ILE A 21 -0.52 -2.13 -7.43
CA ILE A 21 0.62 -1.60 -6.69
C ILE A 21 0.32 -1.56 -5.19
N TYR A 22 -0.86 -1.07 -4.80
CA TYR A 22 -1.29 -1.03 -3.40
C TYR A 22 -1.30 -2.43 -2.78
N THR A 23 -1.78 -3.43 -3.52
CA THR A 23 -1.79 -4.84 -3.08
C THR A 23 -0.36 -5.33 -2.81
N TRP A 24 0.58 -5.06 -3.72
CA TRP A 24 1.99 -5.42 -3.53
C TRP A 24 2.63 -4.71 -2.34
N VAL A 25 2.33 -3.42 -2.12
CA VAL A 25 2.84 -2.67 -0.95
C VAL A 25 2.37 -3.29 0.36
N VAL A 26 1.10 -3.68 0.45
CA VAL A 26 0.54 -4.37 1.63
C VAL A 26 1.23 -5.72 1.87
N ILE A 27 1.46 -6.50 0.80
CA ILE A 27 2.18 -7.77 0.88
C ILE A 27 3.61 -7.54 1.40
N ILE A 28 4.35 -6.59 0.82
CA ILE A 28 5.72 -6.25 1.27
C ILE A 28 5.72 -5.84 2.74
N ASN A 29 4.75 -5.05 3.19
CA ASN A 29 4.64 -4.67 4.59
C ASN A 29 4.39 -5.89 5.50
N ALA A 30 3.52 -6.82 5.09
CA ALA A 30 3.30 -8.07 5.83
C ALA A 30 4.60 -8.91 5.92
N PHE A 31 5.36 -9.03 4.84
CA PHE A 31 6.67 -9.67 4.85
C PHE A 31 7.68 -8.95 5.76
N LEU A 32 7.73 -7.63 5.72
CA LEU A 32 8.60 -6.84 6.60
C LEU A 32 8.23 -7.08 8.07
N SER A 33 6.94 -7.17 8.41
CA SER A 33 6.50 -7.47 9.77
C SER A 33 6.96 -8.86 10.27
N TRP A 34 7.11 -9.83 9.35
CA TRP A 34 7.58 -11.17 9.68
C TRP A 34 9.08 -11.19 10.03
N ILE A 35 9.89 -10.36 9.38
CA ILE A 35 11.35 -10.37 9.55
C ILE A 35 11.82 -9.59 10.80
N ARG A 36 10.90 -8.90 11.51
CA ARG A 36 11.23 -7.96 12.60
C ARG A 36 12.27 -6.92 12.14
N PRO A 37 11.84 -5.94 11.34
CA PRO A 37 12.76 -5.04 10.67
C PRO A 37 13.39 -4.07 11.67
N ASP A 38 14.69 -3.79 11.50
CA ASP A 38 15.43 -2.92 12.42
C ASP A 38 14.86 -1.49 12.44
N PRO A 39 14.48 -0.96 13.62
CA PRO A 39 13.79 0.34 13.75
C PRO A 39 14.67 1.54 13.39
N TYR A 40 15.99 1.35 13.30
CA TYR A 40 16.94 2.40 12.98
C TYR A 40 17.11 2.64 11.47
N ASN A 41 16.67 1.72 10.61
CA ASN A 41 16.83 1.85 9.16
C ASN A 41 15.83 2.89 8.58
N PRO A 42 16.29 3.94 7.87
CA PRO A 42 15.42 4.97 7.30
C PRO A 42 14.38 4.43 6.31
N ILE A 43 14.69 3.35 5.58
CA ILE A 43 13.77 2.73 4.61
C ILE A 43 12.58 2.08 5.34
N VAL A 44 12.87 1.35 6.41
CA VAL A 44 11.85 0.70 7.25
C VAL A 44 10.92 1.74 7.85
N ARG A 45 11.46 2.87 8.34
CA ARG A 45 10.68 3.96 8.93
C ARG A 45 9.77 4.67 7.93
N PHE A 46 10.21 4.77 6.68
CA PHE A 46 9.42 5.36 5.61
C PHE A 46 8.24 4.44 5.23
N ILE A 47 8.51 3.15 5.07
CA ILE A 47 7.47 2.15 4.77
C ILE A 47 6.51 2.03 5.96
N SER A 48 7.01 1.97 7.19
CA SER A 48 6.16 1.89 8.38
C SER A 48 5.26 3.11 8.48
N ARG A 49 5.75 4.34 8.27
CA ARG A 49 4.91 5.55 8.28
C ARG A 49 3.84 5.58 7.20
N LEU A 50 4.10 4.98 6.04
CA LEU A 50 3.11 4.86 4.97
C LEU A 50 2.01 3.85 5.32
N VAL A 51 2.34 2.83 6.10
CA VAL A 51 1.42 1.74 6.45
C VAL A 51 0.78 1.94 7.83
N ASP A 52 1.42 2.70 8.73
CA ASP A 52 0.96 3.12 10.04
C ASP A 52 -0.47 3.70 10.01
N PRO A 53 -0.91 4.56 9.07
CA PRO A 53 -2.30 5.01 9.06
C PRO A 53 -3.32 3.87 8.87
N VAL A 54 -2.92 2.77 8.22
CA VAL A 54 -3.76 1.58 8.03
C VAL A 54 -3.64 0.65 9.23
N THR A 55 -2.42 0.41 9.72
CA THR A 55 -2.16 -0.49 10.84
C THR A 55 -2.61 0.10 12.17
N TYR A 56 -2.50 1.42 12.37
CA TYR A 56 -3.02 2.15 13.53
C TYR A 56 -4.54 2.00 13.65
N ARG A 57 -5.27 2.00 12.52
CA ARG A 57 -6.71 1.72 12.53
C ARG A 57 -7.03 0.31 13.03
N ILE A 58 -6.17 -0.66 12.71
CA ILE A 58 -6.31 -2.05 13.14
C ILE A 58 -5.86 -2.23 14.60
N SER A 59 -4.78 -1.58 15.02
CA SER A 59 -4.30 -1.63 16.41
C SER A 59 -5.25 -0.93 17.37
N ASN A 60 -5.96 0.12 16.94
CA ASN A 60 -6.97 0.76 17.78
C ASN A 60 -8.20 -0.14 18.04
N LEU A 61 -8.38 -1.22 17.27
CA LEU A 61 -9.44 -2.21 17.48
C LEU A 61 -9.01 -3.32 18.45
N ILE A 62 -7.70 -3.48 18.67
CA ILE A 62 -7.15 -4.50 19.57
C ILE A 62 -6.42 -3.75 20.71
N PRO A 63 -7.10 -3.48 21.84
CA PRO A 63 -6.43 -2.91 22.99
C PRO A 63 -5.42 -3.93 23.52
N THR A 64 -4.14 -3.61 23.38
CA THR A 64 -3.05 -4.26 24.13
C THR A 64 -2.90 -3.64 25.49
#